data_AF-A0A940TA38-F1
#
_entry.id   AF-A0A940TA38-F1
#
_cell.length_a   1.000
_cell.length_b   1.000
_cell.length_c   1.000
_cell.angle_alpha   90.00
_cell.angle_beta   90.00
_cell.angle_gamma   90.00
#
_symmetry.space_group_name_H-M   'P 1'
#
loop_
_entity.id
_entity.type
_entity.pdbx_description
1 polymer ?
#
loop_
_entity_poly.entity_id
_entity_poly.type
_entity_poly.pdbx_seq_one_letter_code
_entity_poly.pdbx_strand_id
1 'polypeptide(L)'
;MKICVISGSPKGKNSVTLQTVRFLEQKFTGDEYTYIHAGQRIKALEKDMSESLRAIDEADMLLFCYPVYTFIVPSQLHRFIELMKESGADFSGKYAAQICTSKHFYDVTAMRFITDNLSDMGIKYLGGLSADMDDLLKPKGRREAADFRKLIQMRYNKKISLPSYACPSAKPAVYSRCLEENTDKSDYEVVAVASIADGDTSLRNMTEDFAA
;
A
#
# COMPACT_ATOMS: atom_id res chain seq x y z
N MET A 1 -11.22 -17.50 -10.10
CA MET A 1 -10.72 -16.15 -10.47
C MET A 1 -9.21 -16.16 -10.36
N LYS A 2 -8.48 -15.45 -11.23
CA LYS A 2 -7.03 -15.28 -11.12
C LYS A 2 -6.70 -14.15 -10.15
N ILE A 3 -6.14 -14.49 -9.00
CA ILE A 3 -5.84 -13.57 -7.91
C ILE A 3 -4.32 -13.41 -7.79
N CYS A 4 -3.81 -12.21 -8.06
CA CYS A 4 -2.42 -11.89 -7.80
C CYS A 4 -2.26 -11.32 -6.39
N VAL A 5 -1.61 -12.07 -5.51
CA VAL A 5 -1.37 -11.69 -4.12
C VAL A 5 -0.08 -10.89 -4.02
N ILE A 6 -0.19 -9.64 -3.61
CA ILE A 6 0.95 -8.75 -3.34
C ILE A 6 1.23 -8.80 -1.83
N SER A 7 2.21 -9.61 -1.43
CA SER A 7 2.57 -9.80 -0.03
C SER A 7 3.60 -8.77 0.40
N GLY A 8 3.18 -7.82 1.25
CA GLY A 8 4.04 -6.76 1.80
C GLY A 8 4.85 -7.17 3.03
N SER A 9 4.69 -8.40 3.53
CA SER A 9 5.40 -8.83 4.75
C SER A 9 6.86 -9.21 4.47
N PRO A 10 7.83 -8.68 5.25
CA PRO A 10 9.22 -9.12 5.15
C PRO A 10 9.43 -10.56 5.66
N LYS A 11 8.48 -11.10 6.43
CA LYS A 11 8.52 -12.48 6.95
C LYS A 11 8.23 -13.55 5.89
N GLY A 12 7.90 -13.15 4.65
CA GLY A 12 7.62 -14.08 3.54
C GLY A 12 6.58 -15.13 3.91
N LYS A 13 6.93 -16.41 3.76
CA LYS A 13 6.05 -17.56 4.07
C LYS A 13 5.56 -17.60 5.53
N ASN A 14 6.31 -17.00 6.46
CA ASN A 14 5.96 -16.96 7.88
C ASN A 14 5.07 -15.76 8.26
N SER A 15 4.56 -15.02 7.27
CA SER A 15 3.64 -13.91 7.50
C SER A 15 2.28 -14.41 7.98
N VAL A 16 1.82 -13.90 9.13
CA VAL A 16 0.47 -14.18 9.67
C VAL A 16 -0.61 -13.73 8.69
N THR A 17 -0.46 -12.55 8.09
CA THR A 17 -1.39 -12.05 7.07
C THR A 17 -1.48 -13.00 5.87
N LEU A 18 -0.35 -13.55 5.43
CA LEU A 18 -0.31 -14.49 4.32
C LEU A 18 -1.00 -15.82 4.67
N GLN A 19 -0.97 -16.25 5.94
CA GLN A 19 -1.71 -17.44 6.38
C GLN A 19 -3.23 -17.28 6.20
N THR A 20 -3.77 -16.06 6.40
CA THR A 20 -5.18 -15.78 6.08
C THR A 20 -5.45 -15.97 4.59
N VAL A 21 -4.55 -15.53 3.71
CA VAL A 21 -4.69 -15.75 2.26
C VAL A 21 -4.63 -17.24 1.92
N ARG A 22 -3.69 -18.00 2.50
CA ARG A 22 -3.57 -19.45 2.28
C ARG A 22 -4.80 -20.21 2.77
N PHE A 23 -5.40 -19.78 3.87
CA PHE A 23 -6.68 -20.31 4.32
C PHE A 23 -7.79 -20.07 3.28
N LEU A 24 -7.84 -18.89 2.66
CA LEU A 24 -8.81 -18.60 1.60
C LEU A 24 -8.55 -19.43 0.34
N GLU A 25 -7.28 -19.59 -0.06
CA GLU A 25 -6.89 -20.45 -1.19
C GLU A 25 -7.37 -21.90 -1.00
N GLN A 26 -7.18 -22.47 0.20
CA GLN A 26 -7.66 -23.82 0.51
C GLN A 26 -9.20 -23.92 0.53
N LYS A 27 -9.88 -22.85 0.95
CA LYS A 27 -11.34 -22.85 1.11
C LYS A 27 -12.09 -22.58 -0.20
N PHE A 28 -11.48 -21.85 -1.14
CA PHE A 28 -12.07 -21.42 -2.40
C PHE A 28 -11.26 -21.99 -3.58
N THR A 29 -11.41 -23.29 -3.84
CA THR A 29 -10.60 -24.06 -4.79
C THR A 29 -10.81 -23.71 -6.27
N GLY A 30 -11.82 -22.89 -6.61
CA GLY A 30 -12.05 -22.40 -7.97
C GLY A 30 -11.22 -21.14 -8.32
N ASP A 31 -10.36 -20.70 -7.42
CA ASP A 31 -9.44 -19.58 -7.64
C ASP A 31 -8.03 -20.06 -7.95
N GLU A 32 -7.34 -19.30 -8.79
CA GLU A 32 -5.93 -19.47 -9.09
C GLU A 32 -5.16 -18.34 -8.42
N TYR A 33 -4.12 -18.67 -7.64
CA TYR A 33 -3.34 -17.68 -6.90
C TYR A 33 -1.92 -17.58 -7.44
N THR A 34 -1.48 -16.37 -7.73
CA THR A 34 -0.07 -16.02 -7.96
C THR A 34 0.44 -15.15 -6.82
N TYR A 35 1.74 -15.20 -6.53
CA TYR A 35 2.31 -14.52 -5.35
C TYR A 35 3.50 -13.66 -5.73
N ILE A 36 3.38 -12.36 -5.47
CA ILE A 36 4.48 -11.40 -5.49
C ILE A 36 4.86 -11.10 -4.05
N HIS A 37 6.02 -11.62 -3.62
CA HIS A 37 6.54 -11.40 -2.26
C HIS A 37 7.27 -10.05 -2.14
N ALA A 38 6.57 -8.95 -2.41
CA ALA A 38 7.10 -7.58 -2.40
C ALA A 38 7.88 -7.26 -1.12
N GLY A 39 7.34 -7.62 0.05
CA GLY A 39 7.98 -7.38 1.34
C GLY A 39 9.34 -8.07 1.52
N GLN A 40 9.49 -9.27 0.97
CA GLN A 40 10.71 -10.08 1.11
C GLN A 40 11.70 -9.83 -0.03
N ARG A 41 11.21 -9.51 -1.23
CA ARG A 41 12.00 -9.47 -2.47
C ARG A 41 12.18 -8.08 -3.07
N ILE A 42 11.87 -7.01 -2.34
CA ILE A 42 11.90 -5.64 -2.89
C ILE A 42 13.19 -5.30 -3.63
N LYS A 43 14.37 -5.64 -3.07
CA LYS A 43 15.67 -5.38 -3.71
C LYS A 43 15.88 -6.09 -5.05
N ALA A 44 15.22 -7.24 -5.25
CA ALA A 44 15.25 -7.93 -6.53
C ALA A 44 14.27 -7.28 -7.52
N LEU A 45 13.09 -6.87 -7.03
CA LEU A 45 12.06 -6.20 -7.82
C LEU A 45 12.50 -4.81 -8.32
N GLU A 46 13.34 -4.11 -7.55
CA GLU A 46 13.98 -2.86 -7.99
C GLU A 46 14.87 -3.03 -9.22
N LYS A 47 15.43 -4.24 -9.42
CA LYS A 47 16.28 -4.54 -10.58
C LYS A 47 15.44 -4.97 -11.78
N ASP A 48 14.43 -5.80 -11.53
CA ASP A 48 13.53 -6.30 -12.55
C ASP A 48 12.18 -6.70 -11.92
N MET A 49 11.12 -6.05 -12.36
CA MET A 49 9.73 -6.35 -11.97
C MET A 49 8.89 -6.89 -13.14
N SER A 50 9.50 -7.23 -14.27
CA SER A 50 8.80 -7.66 -15.49
C SER A 50 7.88 -8.87 -15.25
N GLU A 51 8.34 -9.87 -14.50
CA GLU A 51 7.52 -11.02 -14.10
C GLU A 51 6.33 -10.61 -13.21
N SER A 52 6.54 -9.64 -12.31
CA SER A 52 5.48 -9.12 -11.44
C SER A 52 4.42 -8.37 -12.25
N LEU A 53 4.84 -7.57 -13.23
CA LEU A 53 3.94 -6.87 -14.15
C LEU A 53 3.10 -7.83 -14.98
N ARG A 54 3.70 -8.90 -15.51
CA ARG A 54 2.95 -9.96 -16.22
C ARG A 54 1.92 -10.62 -15.31
N ALA A 55 2.30 -10.98 -14.09
CA ALA A 55 1.38 -11.59 -13.14
C ALA A 55 0.22 -10.65 -12.73
N ILE A 56 0.47 -9.34 -12.65
CA ILE A 56 -0.55 -8.31 -12.40
C ILE A 56 -1.48 -8.16 -13.62
N ASP A 57 -0.94 -8.18 -14.83
CA ASP A 57 -1.71 -8.05 -16.06
C ASP A 57 -2.62 -9.27 -16.31
N GLU A 58 -2.13 -10.48 -16.02
CA GLU A 58 -2.92 -11.70 -16.15
C GLU A 58 -4.00 -11.88 -15.08
N ALA A 59 -3.94 -11.09 -13.99
CA ALA A 59 -4.86 -11.22 -12.87
C ALA A 59 -6.20 -10.50 -13.14
N ASP A 60 -7.27 -11.16 -12.68
CA ASP A 60 -8.60 -10.58 -12.57
C ASP A 60 -8.66 -9.55 -11.41
N MET A 61 -7.95 -9.86 -10.32
CA MET A 61 -7.95 -9.08 -9.09
C MET A 61 -6.60 -9.12 -8.38
N LEU A 62 -6.16 -7.98 -7.86
CA LEU A 62 -5.02 -7.86 -6.96
C LEU A 62 -5.46 -7.99 -5.50
N LEU A 63 -4.69 -8.71 -4.69
CA LEU A 63 -4.93 -8.84 -3.25
C LEU A 63 -3.69 -8.38 -2.48
N PHE A 64 -3.74 -7.17 -1.95
CA PHE A 64 -2.68 -6.63 -1.09
C PHE A 64 -2.76 -7.28 0.29
N CYS A 65 -1.67 -7.86 0.75
CA CYS A 65 -1.62 -8.62 2.00
C CYS A 65 -0.40 -8.20 2.82
N TYR A 66 -0.59 -7.49 3.92
CA TYR A 66 0.52 -6.91 4.68
C TYR A 66 0.24 -6.77 6.20
N PRO A 67 1.27 -6.84 7.05
CA PRO A 67 1.13 -6.45 8.44
C PRO A 67 1.14 -4.93 8.58
N VAL A 68 0.47 -4.38 9.60
CA VAL A 68 0.61 -2.97 9.97
C VAL A 68 1.78 -2.82 10.94
N TYR A 69 2.78 -2.02 10.56
CA TYR A 69 3.93 -1.68 11.40
C TYR A 69 3.93 -0.17 11.64
N THR A 70 3.93 0.25 12.90
CA THR A 70 3.97 1.68 13.27
C THR A 70 2.91 2.51 12.52
N PHE A 71 1.66 2.02 12.51
CA PHE A 71 0.47 2.68 11.92
C PHE A 71 0.44 2.74 10.38
N ILE A 72 1.42 2.16 9.69
CA ILE A 72 1.54 2.23 8.23
C ILE A 72 1.87 0.84 7.64
N VAL A 73 1.86 0.73 6.31
CA VAL A 73 2.28 -0.49 5.61
C VAL A 73 3.81 -0.61 5.62
N PRO A 74 4.39 -1.81 5.44
CA PRO A 74 5.85 -1.97 5.45
C PRO A 74 6.52 -1.17 4.34
N SER A 75 7.68 -0.56 4.60
CA SER A 75 8.38 0.30 3.64
C SER A 75 8.70 -0.39 2.31
N GLN A 76 8.89 -1.71 2.31
CA GLN A 76 9.07 -2.50 1.11
C GLN A 76 7.84 -2.46 0.20
N LEU A 77 6.63 -2.39 0.78
CA LEU A 77 5.39 -2.24 0.02
C LEU A 77 5.22 -0.81 -0.51
N HIS A 78 5.69 0.22 0.21
CA HIS A 78 5.77 1.58 -0.34
C HIS A 78 6.61 1.58 -1.62
N ARG A 79 7.83 1.04 -1.54
CA ARG A 79 8.74 0.99 -2.69
C ARG A 79 8.17 0.17 -3.84
N PHE A 80 7.47 -0.92 -3.56
CA PHE A 80 6.81 -1.71 -4.62
C PHE A 80 5.72 -0.91 -5.35
N ILE A 81 4.94 -0.10 -4.63
CA ILE A 81 3.92 0.77 -5.23
C ILE A 81 4.57 1.88 -6.07
N GLU A 82 5.69 2.45 -5.62
CA GLU A 82 6.48 3.40 -6.44
C GLU A 82 6.95 2.74 -7.74
N LEU A 83 7.53 1.54 -7.66
CA LEU A 83 7.94 0.78 -8.84
C LEU A 83 6.77 0.50 -9.79
N MET A 84 5.58 0.19 -9.27
CA MET A 84 4.37 0.07 -10.10
C MET A 84 4.09 1.38 -10.83
N LYS A 85 4.05 2.51 -10.15
CA LYS A 85 3.81 3.84 -10.74
C LYS A 85 4.88 4.22 -11.78
N GLU A 86 6.15 3.90 -11.51
CA GLU A 86 7.29 4.17 -12.38
C GLU A 86 7.36 3.23 -13.61
N SER A 87 6.68 2.09 -13.58
CA SER A 87 6.79 1.06 -14.62
C SER A 87 6.23 1.46 -16.00
N GLY A 88 5.40 2.51 -16.06
CA GLY A 88 4.70 2.92 -17.27
C GLY A 88 3.56 1.98 -17.71
N ALA A 89 3.27 0.92 -16.95
CA ALA A 89 2.14 0.04 -17.21
C ALA A 89 0.81 0.71 -16.83
N ASP A 90 -0.24 0.42 -17.60
CA ASP A 90 -1.60 0.90 -17.29
C ASP A 90 -2.32 -0.10 -16.39
N PHE A 91 -2.65 0.33 -15.16
CA PHE A 91 -3.42 -0.48 -14.21
C PHE A 91 -4.90 -0.07 -14.16
N SER A 92 -5.32 0.89 -14.99
CA SER A 92 -6.66 1.44 -14.97
C SER A 92 -7.72 0.35 -15.17
N GLY A 93 -8.74 0.34 -14.31
CA GLY A 93 -9.85 -0.60 -14.41
C GLY A 93 -9.58 -2.00 -13.85
N LYS A 94 -8.34 -2.33 -13.45
CA LYS A 94 -8.06 -3.51 -12.61
C LYS A 94 -8.83 -3.41 -11.29
N TYR A 95 -9.05 -4.54 -10.64
CA TYR A 95 -9.67 -4.59 -9.32
C TYR A 95 -8.66 -4.94 -8.24
N ALA A 96 -8.81 -4.35 -7.05
CA ALA A 96 -7.95 -4.67 -5.91
C ALA A 96 -8.75 -4.77 -4.61
N ALA A 97 -8.33 -5.67 -3.74
CA ALA A 97 -8.76 -5.79 -2.36
C ALA A 97 -7.54 -5.83 -1.44
N GLN A 98 -7.76 -5.71 -0.13
CA GLN A 98 -6.67 -5.78 0.84
C GLN A 98 -7.00 -6.59 2.09
N ILE A 99 -6.00 -7.26 2.65
CA ILE A 99 -6.05 -7.88 3.97
C ILE A 99 -4.85 -7.36 4.74
N CYS A 100 -5.08 -6.78 5.92
CA CYS A 100 -4.02 -6.46 6.85
C CYS A 100 -4.16 -7.25 8.15
N THR A 101 -3.03 -7.45 8.84
CA THR A 101 -3.04 -7.93 10.22
C THR A 101 -2.38 -6.91 11.14
N SER A 102 -3.01 -6.65 12.27
CA SER A 102 -2.54 -5.67 13.26
C SER A 102 -2.97 -6.09 14.67
N LYS A 103 -2.72 -5.21 15.66
CA LYS A 103 -3.36 -5.26 16.98
C LYS A 103 -4.54 -4.28 17.08
N HIS A 104 -5.19 -3.98 15.95
CA HIS A 104 -6.29 -3.01 15.82
C HIS A 104 -5.93 -1.60 16.30
N PHE A 105 -4.78 -1.11 15.87
CA PHE A 105 -4.31 0.22 16.27
C PHE A 105 -3.85 1.00 15.05
N TYR A 106 -4.67 2.00 14.68
CA TYR A 106 -4.48 2.87 13.51
C TYR A 106 -4.41 2.15 12.15
N ASP A 107 -5.13 1.03 12.00
CA ASP A 107 -5.21 0.30 10.73
C ASP A 107 -5.76 1.15 9.58
N VAL A 108 -6.62 2.12 9.92
CA VAL A 108 -7.25 3.04 8.96
C VAL A 108 -6.20 3.76 8.12
N THR A 109 -5.08 4.19 8.73
CA THR A 109 -4.00 4.89 8.02
C THR A 109 -3.31 3.97 7.01
N ALA A 110 -2.96 2.76 7.43
CA ALA A 110 -2.32 1.76 6.57
C ALA A 110 -3.25 1.34 5.40
N MET A 111 -4.53 1.09 5.70
CA MET A 111 -5.52 0.72 4.69
C MET A 111 -5.76 1.86 3.70
N ARG A 112 -5.83 3.11 4.20
CA ARG A 112 -6.02 4.31 3.39
C ARG A 112 -4.84 4.58 2.47
N PHE A 113 -3.61 4.38 2.96
CA PHE A 113 -2.42 4.47 2.12
C PHE A 113 -2.52 3.57 0.88
N ILE A 114 -2.99 2.33 1.04
CA ILE A 114 -3.23 1.44 -0.10
C ILE A 114 -4.35 1.95 -0.99
N THR A 115 -5.52 2.32 -0.43
CA THR A 115 -6.65 2.77 -1.26
C THR A 115 -6.33 4.00 -2.08
N ASP A 116 -5.60 4.95 -1.51
CA ASP A 116 -5.26 6.21 -2.17
C ASP A 116 -4.27 5.96 -3.32
N ASN A 117 -3.25 5.11 -3.11
CA ASN A 117 -2.33 4.72 -4.17
C ASN A 117 -3.00 3.88 -5.29
N LEU A 118 -3.96 3.03 -4.94
CA LEU A 118 -4.77 2.30 -5.93
C LEU A 118 -5.58 3.27 -6.78
N SER A 119 -6.16 4.31 -6.14
CA SER A 119 -6.88 5.36 -6.84
C SER A 119 -6.00 6.13 -7.82
N ASP A 120 -4.79 6.52 -7.41
CA ASP A 120 -3.85 7.24 -8.27
C ASP A 120 -3.57 6.46 -9.56
N MET A 121 -3.58 5.12 -9.49
CA MET A 121 -3.36 4.21 -10.63
C MET A 121 -4.64 3.80 -11.36
N GLY A 122 -5.80 4.38 -11.03
CA GLY A 122 -7.09 4.02 -11.65
C GLY A 122 -7.61 2.62 -11.30
N ILE A 123 -7.07 1.99 -10.25
CA ILE A 123 -7.46 0.65 -9.81
C ILE A 123 -8.73 0.74 -8.95
N LYS A 124 -9.70 -0.12 -9.26
CA LYS A 124 -11.01 -0.19 -8.60
C LYS A 124 -10.95 -0.96 -7.29
N TYR A 125 -11.19 -0.28 -6.18
CA TYR A 125 -11.11 -0.88 -4.86
C TYR A 125 -12.37 -1.66 -4.47
N LEU A 126 -12.23 -2.92 -4.06
CA LEU A 126 -13.33 -3.82 -3.70
C LEU A 126 -13.59 -3.88 -2.19
N GLY A 127 -12.69 -3.37 -1.35
CA GLY A 127 -12.79 -3.43 0.12
C GLY A 127 -11.61 -4.15 0.77
N GLY A 128 -11.61 -4.15 2.11
CA GLY A 128 -10.52 -4.73 2.87
C GLY A 128 -10.93 -5.34 4.20
N LEU A 129 -10.07 -6.21 4.72
CA LEU A 129 -10.19 -6.88 6.00
C LEU A 129 -9.01 -6.47 6.89
N SER A 130 -9.29 -5.92 8.07
CA SER A 130 -8.30 -5.83 9.14
C SER A 130 -8.54 -6.97 10.13
N ALA A 131 -7.57 -7.88 10.24
CA ALA A 131 -7.62 -9.03 11.13
C ALA A 131 -6.64 -8.87 12.30
N ASP A 132 -6.97 -9.43 13.46
CA ASP A 132 -6.00 -9.63 14.53
C ASP A 132 -5.06 -10.80 14.17
N MET A 133 -3.90 -10.86 14.83
CA MET A 133 -2.89 -11.90 14.60
C MET A 133 -3.42 -13.31 14.91
N ASP A 134 -4.33 -13.45 15.86
CA ASP A 134 -4.85 -14.74 16.32
C ASP A 134 -6.21 -15.11 15.71
N ASP A 135 -6.76 -14.27 14.83
CA ASP A 135 -8.13 -14.44 14.34
C ASP A 135 -8.34 -15.75 13.58
N LEU A 136 -7.33 -16.20 12.84
CA LEU A 136 -7.41 -17.46 12.08
C LEU A 136 -7.54 -18.70 12.98
N LEU A 137 -7.06 -18.61 14.23
CA LEU A 137 -7.18 -19.66 15.22
C LEU A 137 -8.61 -19.77 15.75
N LYS A 138 -9.40 -18.70 15.65
CA LYS A 138 -10.77 -18.61 16.17
C LYS A 138 -11.80 -18.95 15.06
N PRO A 139 -12.89 -19.68 15.38
CA PRO A 139 -13.97 -19.93 14.41
C PRO A 139 -14.58 -18.65 13.83
N LYS A 140 -14.64 -17.58 14.64
CA LYS A 140 -15.14 -16.26 14.22
C LYS A 140 -14.25 -15.65 13.13
N GLY A 141 -12.94 -15.54 13.34
CA GLY A 141 -12.03 -14.95 12.35
C GLY A 141 -11.96 -15.75 11.05
N ARG A 142 -12.03 -17.09 11.11
CA ARG A 142 -12.17 -17.94 9.90
C ARG A 142 -13.48 -17.68 9.13
N ARG A 143 -14.56 -17.36 9.83
CA ARG A 143 -15.83 -16.99 9.21
C ARG A 143 -15.74 -15.61 8.56
N GLU A 144 -15.20 -14.62 9.28
CA GLU A 144 -15.03 -13.25 8.79
C GLU A 144 -14.13 -13.18 7.56
N ALA A 145 -13.00 -13.91 7.54
CA ALA A 145 -12.16 -14.02 6.35
C ALA A 145 -12.92 -14.61 5.15
N ALA A 146 -13.71 -15.67 5.38
CA ALA A 146 -14.49 -16.29 4.32
C ALA A 146 -15.62 -15.38 3.81
N ASP A 147 -16.28 -14.64 4.70
CA ASP A 147 -17.35 -13.70 4.33
C ASP A 147 -16.78 -12.48 3.61
N PHE A 148 -15.60 -11.99 4.01
CA PHE A 148 -14.83 -11.01 3.25
C PHE A 148 -14.55 -11.50 1.82
N ARG A 149 -14.06 -12.73 1.64
CA ARG A 149 -13.81 -13.30 0.31
C ARG A 149 -15.07 -13.38 -0.55
N LYS A 150 -16.22 -13.76 0.03
CA LYS A 150 -17.52 -13.76 -0.67
C LYS A 150 -17.95 -12.35 -1.06
N LEU A 151 -17.77 -11.38 -0.17
CA LEU A 151 -18.10 -9.97 -0.40
C LEU A 151 -17.32 -9.42 -1.60
N ILE A 152 -15.99 -9.61 -1.64
CA ILE A 152 -15.18 -9.12 -2.75
C ILE A 152 -15.49 -9.87 -4.05
N GLN A 153 -15.84 -11.17 -4.01
CA GLN A 153 -16.32 -11.89 -5.20
C GLN A 153 -17.59 -11.27 -5.76
N MET A 154 -18.56 -11.02 -4.89
CA MET A 154 -19.85 -10.46 -5.28
C MET A 154 -19.65 -9.08 -5.90
N ARG A 155 -18.79 -8.25 -5.29
CA ARG A 155 -18.45 -6.91 -5.79
C ARG A 155 -17.75 -6.97 -7.16
N TYR A 156 -16.78 -7.87 -7.34
CA TYR A 156 -16.13 -8.11 -8.63
C TYR A 156 -17.15 -8.51 -9.71
N ASN A 157 -17.97 -9.53 -9.45
CA ASN A 157 -18.96 -10.03 -10.40
C ASN A 157 -20.00 -8.97 -10.80
N LYS A 158 -20.40 -8.13 -9.85
CA LYS A 158 -21.36 -7.03 -10.08
C LYS A 158 -20.70 -5.75 -10.60
N LYS A 159 -19.36 -5.73 -10.76
CA LYS A 159 -18.57 -4.55 -11.14
C LYS A 159 -18.80 -3.35 -10.20
N ILE A 160 -18.96 -3.63 -8.90
CA ILE A 160 -19.17 -2.62 -7.85
C ILE A 160 -17.84 -2.38 -7.13
N SER A 161 -17.27 -1.19 -7.28
CA SER A 161 -16.14 -0.72 -6.48
C SER A 161 -16.58 0.29 -5.43
N LEU A 162 -15.84 0.36 -4.34
CA LEU A 162 -15.98 1.44 -3.36
C LEU A 162 -15.51 2.76 -4.00
N PRO A 163 -16.12 3.90 -3.61
CA PRO A 163 -15.72 5.19 -4.14
C PRO A 163 -14.28 5.47 -3.76
N SER A 164 -13.57 6.11 -4.69
CA SER A 164 -12.28 6.71 -4.39
C SER A 164 -12.47 8.12 -3.86
N TYR A 165 -11.60 8.54 -2.93
CA TYR A 165 -11.46 9.94 -2.58
C TYR A 165 -10.64 10.63 -3.67
N ALA A 166 -11.26 11.57 -4.38
CA ALA A 166 -10.55 12.39 -5.34
C ALA A 166 -9.45 13.17 -4.62
N CYS A 167 -8.20 12.98 -5.03
CA CYS A 167 -7.12 13.85 -4.60
C CYS A 167 -7.38 15.26 -5.15
N PRO A 168 -7.27 16.32 -4.34
CA PRO A 168 -7.35 17.69 -4.85
C PRO A 168 -6.31 17.87 -5.96
N SER A 169 -6.75 18.18 -7.19
CA SER A 169 -5.88 18.33 -8.36
C SER A 169 -5.06 19.62 -8.35
N ALA A 170 -5.26 20.47 -7.34
CA ALA A 170 -4.55 21.74 -7.23
C ALA A 170 -3.08 21.47 -6.95
N LYS A 171 -2.21 21.89 -7.88
CA LYS A 171 -0.78 21.99 -7.58
C LYS A 171 -0.63 22.88 -6.34
N PRO A 172 0.03 22.41 -5.27
CA PRO A 172 0.27 23.26 -4.11
C PRO A 172 1.03 24.50 -4.58
N ALA A 173 0.64 25.66 -4.04
CA ALA A 173 1.37 26.90 -4.30
C ALA A 173 2.82 26.75 -3.83
N VAL A 174 3.76 27.35 -4.55
CA VAL A 174 5.16 27.38 -4.12
C VAL A 174 5.23 28.09 -2.77
N TYR A 175 5.76 27.40 -1.77
CA TYR A 175 5.96 27.98 -0.45
C TYR A 175 6.85 29.22 -0.56
N SER A 176 6.37 30.35 -0.05
CA SER A 176 7.13 31.60 -0.01
C SER A 176 7.70 31.76 1.39
N ARG A 177 8.97 32.14 1.48
CA ARG A 177 9.63 32.39 2.75
C ARG A 177 8.89 33.46 3.55
N CYS A 178 8.70 33.22 4.83
CA CYS A 178 7.98 34.12 5.72
C CYS A 178 8.68 34.37 7.06
N LEU A 179 9.81 33.71 7.33
CA LEU A 179 10.56 33.86 8.58
C LEU A 179 11.75 34.82 8.39
N GLU A 180 11.97 35.68 9.38
CA GLU A 180 13.17 36.52 9.47
C GLU A 180 14.34 35.69 10.01
N GLU A 181 15.57 35.97 9.56
CA GLU A 181 16.76 35.31 10.07
C GLU A 181 16.99 35.66 11.55
N ASN A 182 17.03 34.64 12.39
CA ASN A 182 17.37 34.74 13.79
C ASN A 182 18.89 34.73 13.95
N THR A 183 19.41 35.82 14.52
CA THR A 183 20.84 35.96 14.82
C THR A 183 21.25 35.41 16.19
N ASP A 184 20.29 34.92 16.98
CA ASP A 184 20.55 34.41 18.32
C ASP A 184 21.32 33.09 18.25
N LYS A 185 22.48 33.08 18.90
CA LYS A 185 23.32 31.88 18.98
C LYS A 185 22.71 30.89 19.97
N SER A 186 22.29 29.75 19.46
CA SER A 186 21.97 28.55 20.25
C SER A 186 23.25 27.90 20.78
N ASP A 187 23.15 27.25 21.95
CA ASP A 187 24.21 26.38 22.50
C ASP A 187 24.33 25.04 21.73
N TYR A 188 23.44 24.80 20.75
CA TYR A 188 23.38 23.57 19.96
C TYR A 188 23.71 23.83 18.49
N GLU A 189 24.48 22.91 17.90
CA GLU A 189 24.66 22.81 16.45
C GLU A 189 23.48 22.05 15.83
N VAL A 190 22.74 22.70 14.94
CA VAL A 190 21.58 22.11 14.25
C VAL A 190 21.94 21.85 12.78
N VAL A 191 21.70 20.63 12.31
CA VAL A 191 21.86 20.26 10.90
C VAL A 191 20.49 19.87 10.33
N ALA A 192 20.00 20.63 9.35
CA ALA A 192 18.82 20.28 8.58
C ALA A 192 19.22 19.41 7.38
N VAL A 193 18.63 18.23 7.25
CA VAL A 193 18.84 17.32 6.12
C VAL A 193 17.56 17.24 5.31
N ALA A 194 17.62 17.60 4.03
CA ALA A 194 16.50 17.51 3.11
C ALA A 194 16.91 16.87 1.79
N SER A 195 15.99 16.09 1.20
CA SER A 195 16.14 15.53 -0.14
C SER A 195 15.45 16.45 -1.15
N ILE A 196 16.15 17.51 -1.56
CA ILE A 196 15.63 18.52 -2.47
C ILE A 196 15.91 18.09 -3.91
N ALA A 197 14.87 17.88 -4.71
CA ALA A 197 15.02 17.59 -6.14
C ALA A 197 15.48 18.85 -6.92
N ASP A 198 16.13 18.65 -8.06
CA ASP A 198 16.54 19.76 -8.93
C ASP A 198 15.31 20.59 -9.35
N GLY A 199 15.33 21.87 -9.01
CA GLY A 199 14.22 22.79 -9.29
C GLY A 199 13.10 22.83 -8.25
N ASP A 200 13.17 22.08 -7.16
CA ASP A 200 12.19 22.17 -6.06
C ASP A 200 12.43 23.43 -5.21
N THR A 201 11.80 24.53 -5.63
CA THR A 201 11.85 25.81 -4.93
C THR A 201 11.05 25.79 -3.63
N SER A 202 10.00 24.99 -3.53
CA SER A 202 9.12 24.99 -2.37
C SER A 202 9.83 24.37 -1.16
N LEU A 203 10.41 23.18 -1.33
CA LEU A 203 11.13 22.52 -0.23
C LEU A 203 12.39 23.28 0.17
N ARG A 204 13.06 23.93 -0.80
CA ARG A 204 14.18 24.84 -0.53
C ARG A 204 13.76 26.02 0.35
N ASN A 205 12.67 26.71 -0.01
CA ASN A 205 12.17 27.82 0.79
C ASN A 205 11.77 27.38 2.21
N MET A 206 11.17 26.18 2.36
CA MET A 206 10.86 25.62 3.67
C MET A 206 12.10 25.30 4.51
N THR A 207 13.18 24.81 3.88
CA THR A 207 14.43 24.50 4.59
C THR A 207 15.19 25.76 4.98
N GLU A 208 15.17 26.79 4.12
CA GLU A 208 15.72 28.10 4.45
C GLU A 208 14.96 28.77 5.59
N ASP A 209 13.63 28.71 5.60
CA ASP A 209 12.81 29.20 6.72
C ASP A 209 13.03 28.39 8.01
N PHE A 210 13.19 27.07 7.91
CA PHE A 210 13.52 26.25 9.09
C PHE A 210 14.89 26.60 9.68
N ALA A 211 15.82 27.09 8.85
CA ALA A 211 17.15 27.50 9.25
C ALA A 211 17.26 28.99 9.63
N ALA A 212 16.23 29.80 9.33
CA ALA A 212 16.11 31.19 9.74
C ALA A 212 15.80 31.27 11.23
#